data_AF-A0A2E4L431-F1
#
_entry.id   AF-A0A2E4L431-F1
#
_cell.length_a   1.000
_cell.length_b   1.000
_cell.length_c   1.000
_cell.angle_alpha   90.00
_cell.angle_beta   90.00
_cell.angle_gamma   90.00
#
_symmetry.space_group_name_H-M   'P 1'
#
loop_
_entity.id
_entity.type
_entity.pdbx_description
1 polymer ?
#
loop_
_entity_poly.entity_id
_entity_poly.type
_entity_poly.pdbx_seq_one_letter_code
_entity_poly.pdbx_strand_id
1 'polypeptide(L)'
;ANGLLKVPVALHEPGRIGLQIMTPWTIMIAWRRLNQGVMIKYGNSQLVALGTVIRLITLVSVLFFGISYTDWSGAKVGAVAVAISVTMEAIFAHFMVQNILHKTLPQTSDGKPITLKSFTHFYLPLAITPLMTLLIHPAGAAGMSRMPDTLASLASWPVVYGLIFITRGFGFAFNEVVVSMAGKPSGKIQLQRFARILALVTMTMMAMVALTPLGEIWFSRVSGLSPELTHLSSVTVMFAILMPGYQVYQSWYGGMLVHHHKTRGISEAVLVYVSMALFGLWLGTKLATFPGIYWTINVFVISGICQTFFLRYRYKRIKLIHG
;
A
#
# COMPACT_ATOMS: atom_id res chain seq x y z
N ALA A 1 -7.14 -23.45 -4.37
CA ALA A 1 -7.48 -22.43 -5.38
C ALA A 1 -8.90 -22.60 -5.94
N ASN A 2 -9.29 -23.80 -6.39
CA ASN A 2 -10.59 -24.07 -7.05
C ASN A 2 -11.84 -23.81 -6.20
N GLY A 3 -11.82 -24.07 -4.88
CA GLY A 3 -13.00 -23.86 -4.02
C GLY A 3 -13.11 -22.45 -3.44
N LEU A 4 -12.12 -22.05 -2.64
CA LEU A 4 -12.19 -20.87 -1.78
C LEU A 4 -12.02 -19.52 -2.50
N LEU A 5 -11.24 -19.45 -3.58
CA LEU A 5 -10.95 -18.17 -4.26
C LEU A 5 -11.52 -18.10 -5.68
N LYS A 6 -12.00 -19.21 -6.26
CA LYS A 6 -12.55 -19.31 -7.62
C LYS A 6 -11.68 -18.60 -8.68
N VAL A 7 -10.36 -18.65 -8.52
CA VAL A 7 -9.41 -18.01 -9.44
C VAL A 7 -9.37 -18.81 -10.75
N PRO A 8 -9.33 -18.16 -11.94
CA PRO A 8 -9.20 -18.85 -13.22
C PRO A 8 -8.01 -19.83 -13.28
N VAL A 9 -8.22 -20.99 -13.90
CA VAL A 9 -7.21 -22.07 -14.01
C VAL A 9 -5.92 -21.59 -14.65
N ALA A 10 -6.01 -20.70 -15.65
CA ALA A 10 -4.87 -20.09 -16.32
C ALA A 10 -3.89 -19.37 -15.36
N LEU A 11 -4.35 -18.95 -14.18
CA LEU A 11 -3.52 -18.21 -13.21
C LEU A 11 -2.91 -19.12 -12.13
N HIS A 12 -3.23 -20.42 -12.10
CA HIS A 12 -2.80 -21.30 -10.99
C HIS A 12 -1.31 -21.57 -11.02
N GLU A 13 -0.76 -22.01 -12.16
CA GLU A 13 0.67 -22.33 -12.26
C GLU A 13 1.56 -21.08 -12.14
N PRO A 14 1.31 -19.97 -12.86
CA PRO A 14 2.08 -18.74 -12.66
C PRO A 14 2.02 -18.22 -11.22
N GLY A 15 0.84 -18.29 -10.58
CA GLY A 15 0.66 -17.91 -9.18
C GLY A 15 1.40 -18.82 -8.22
N ARG A 16 1.37 -20.15 -8.43
CA ARG A 16 2.09 -21.12 -7.59
C ARG A 16 3.59 -20.89 -7.64
N ILE A 17 4.15 -20.77 -8.85
CA ILE A 17 5.59 -20.53 -9.05
C ILE A 17 6.00 -19.21 -8.38
N GLY A 18 5.21 -18.14 -8.58
CA GLY A 18 5.46 -16.86 -7.93
C GLY A 18 5.49 -16.98 -6.40
N LEU A 19 4.51 -17.66 -5.80
CA LEU A 19 4.44 -17.86 -4.36
C LEU A 19 5.60 -18.70 -3.80
N GLN A 20 6.01 -19.75 -4.51
CA GLN A 20 7.16 -20.57 -4.13
C GLN A 20 8.44 -19.72 -4.10
N ILE A 21 8.67 -18.92 -5.14
CA ILE A 21 9.83 -18.00 -5.23
C ILE A 21 9.77 -16.92 -4.14
N MET A 22 8.57 -16.44 -3.80
CA MET A 22 8.36 -15.42 -2.76
C MET A 22 8.39 -16.00 -1.33
N THR A 23 8.50 -17.31 -1.15
CA THR A 23 8.51 -17.91 0.20
C THR A 23 9.75 -17.49 1.00
N PRO A 24 10.99 -17.61 0.47
CA PRO A 24 12.20 -17.11 1.15
C PRO A 24 12.18 -15.60 1.37
N TRP A 25 11.54 -14.85 0.46
CA TRP A 25 11.40 -13.39 0.56
C TRP A 25 10.75 -12.96 1.89
N THR A 26 9.83 -13.76 2.44
CA THR A 26 9.13 -13.45 3.71
C THR A 26 10.09 -13.36 4.91
N ILE A 27 11.11 -14.21 4.96
CA ILE A 27 12.11 -14.17 6.04
C ILE A 27 13.05 -12.98 5.81
N MET A 28 13.47 -12.77 4.57
CA MET A 28 14.38 -11.66 4.23
C MET A 28 13.76 -10.29 4.47
N ILE A 29 12.47 -10.10 4.17
CA ILE A 29 11.78 -8.84 4.46
C ILE A 29 11.71 -8.56 5.96
N ALA A 30 11.46 -9.59 6.79
CA ALA A 30 11.44 -9.46 8.24
C ALA A 30 12.83 -9.08 8.77
N TRP A 31 13.88 -9.79 8.32
CA TRP A 31 15.27 -9.51 8.68
C TRP A 31 15.69 -8.09 8.29
N ARG A 32 15.38 -7.68 7.06
CA ARG A 32 15.63 -6.32 6.56
C ARG A 32 14.94 -5.27 7.42
N ARG A 33 13.64 -5.42 7.69
CA ARG A 33 12.84 -4.46 8.47
C ARG A 33 13.35 -4.32 9.90
N LEU A 34 13.76 -5.42 10.53
CA LEU A 34 14.40 -5.40 11.85
C LEU A 34 15.69 -4.56 11.84
N ASN A 35 16.58 -4.85 10.90
CA ASN A 35 17.86 -4.14 10.77
C ASN A 35 17.67 -2.65 10.44
N GLN A 36 16.71 -2.32 9.55
CA GLN A 36 16.33 -0.93 9.28
C GLN A 36 15.83 -0.21 10.55
N GLY A 37 15.03 -0.88 11.37
CA GLY A 37 14.58 -0.33 12.66
C GLY A 37 15.73 0.00 13.60
N VAL A 38 16.75 -0.86 13.68
CA VAL A 38 17.97 -0.60 14.47
C VAL A 38 18.73 0.60 13.91
N MET A 39 18.95 0.66 12.60
CA MET A 39 19.64 1.79 11.96
C MET A 39 18.92 3.11 12.24
N ILE A 40 17.60 3.14 12.13
CA ILE A 40 16.79 4.33 12.42
C ILE A 40 16.91 4.74 13.89
N LYS A 41 16.79 3.79 14.82
CA LYS A 41 16.89 4.05 16.26
C LYS A 41 18.21 4.72 16.64
N TYR A 42 19.31 4.34 15.97
CA TYR A 42 20.64 4.89 16.21
C TYR A 42 21.05 5.98 15.20
N GLY A 43 20.09 6.67 14.56
CA GLY A 43 20.35 7.86 13.74
C GLY A 43 20.99 7.61 12.37
N ASN A 44 21.09 6.36 11.93
CA ASN A 44 21.70 5.95 10.67
C ASN A 44 20.67 5.75 9.54
N SER A 45 19.67 6.64 9.44
CA SER A 45 18.59 6.53 8.44
C SER A 45 19.09 6.65 6.99
N GLN A 46 20.24 7.31 6.76
CA GLN A 46 20.87 7.40 5.44
C GLN A 46 21.27 6.02 4.89
N LEU A 47 21.67 5.08 5.76
CA LEU A 47 22.00 3.71 5.37
C LEU A 47 20.76 2.95 4.88
N VAL A 48 19.57 3.27 5.42
CA VAL A 48 18.30 2.72 4.92
C VAL A 48 18.04 3.18 3.48
N ALA A 49 18.33 4.45 3.18
CA ALA A 49 18.21 4.98 1.82
C ALA A 49 19.21 4.32 0.87
N LEU A 50 20.47 4.13 1.28
CA LEU A 50 21.47 3.42 0.49
C LEU A 50 21.07 1.97 0.19
N GLY A 51 20.53 1.26 1.19
CA GLY A 51 19.97 -0.08 0.98
C GLY A 51 18.83 -0.09 -0.04
N THR A 52 18.00 0.94 -0.06
CA THR A 52 16.94 1.10 -1.07
C THR A 52 17.52 1.30 -2.47
N VAL A 53 18.62 2.06 -2.61
CA VAL A 53 19.32 2.22 -3.89
C VAL A 53 19.87 0.87 -4.37
N ILE A 54 20.52 0.10 -3.49
CA ILE A 54 21.00 -1.25 -3.81
C ILE A 54 19.83 -2.12 -4.31
N ARG A 55 18.70 -2.11 -3.59
CA ARG A 55 17.50 -2.86 -4.01
C ARG A 55 17.05 -2.46 -5.42
N LEU A 56 16.98 -1.17 -5.73
CA LEU A 56 16.51 -0.69 -7.03
C LEU A 56 17.48 -1.09 -8.15
N ILE A 57 18.79 -0.96 -7.93
CA ILE A 57 19.81 -1.39 -8.89
C ILE A 57 19.68 -2.90 -9.14
N THR A 58 19.68 -3.71 -8.08
CA THR A 58 19.53 -5.17 -8.22
C THR A 58 18.22 -5.55 -8.90
N LEU A 59 17.11 -4.89 -8.54
CA LEU A 59 15.81 -5.15 -9.16
C LEU A 59 15.86 -4.90 -10.67
N VAL A 60 16.37 -3.74 -11.11
CA VAL A 60 16.48 -3.38 -12.52
C VAL A 60 17.43 -4.33 -13.25
N SER A 61 18.59 -4.65 -12.67
CA SER A 61 19.55 -5.58 -13.28
C SER A 61 18.96 -6.98 -13.49
N VAL A 62 18.25 -7.52 -12.49
CA VAL A 62 17.63 -8.85 -12.60
C VAL A 62 16.46 -8.85 -13.58
N LEU A 63 15.65 -7.78 -13.61
CA LEU A 63 14.59 -7.63 -14.61
C LEU A 63 15.17 -7.56 -16.03
N PHE A 64 16.19 -6.73 -16.25
CA PHE A 64 16.86 -6.60 -17.54
C PHE A 64 17.43 -7.94 -18.01
N PHE A 65 18.13 -8.65 -17.12
CA PHE A 65 18.69 -9.96 -17.44
C PHE A 65 17.59 -10.99 -17.74
N GLY A 66 16.55 -11.05 -16.90
CA GLY A 66 15.44 -11.98 -17.07
C GLY A 66 14.66 -11.76 -18.37
N ILE A 67 14.44 -10.51 -18.78
CA ILE A 67 13.74 -10.19 -20.03
C ILE A 67 14.61 -10.47 -21.26
N SER A 68 15.92 -10.21 -21.18
CA SER A 68 16.79 -10.25 -22.36
C SER A 68 17.42 -11.63 -22.63
N TYR A 69 17.60 -12.45 -21.58
CA TYR A 69 18.40 -13.68 -21.67
C TYR A 69 17.64 -14.94 -21.20
N THR A 70 16.36 -14.86 -20.86
CA THR A 70 15.58 -16.02 -20.43
C THR A 70 14.21 -16.08 -21.10
N ASP A 71 13.75 -17.29 -21.42
CA ASP A 71 12.37 -17.54 -21.89
C ASP A 71 11.37 -17.69 -20.73
N TRP A 72 11.69 -17.13 -19.56
CA TRP A 72 10.84 -17.25 -18.39
C TRP A 72 9.58 -16.39 -18.54
N SER A 73 8.47 -16.88 -18.01
CA SER A 73 7.25 -16.08 -17.92
C SER A 73 7.51 -14.80 -17.10
N GLY A 74 6.85 -13.71 -17.48
CA GLY A 74 7.00 -12.42 -16.79
C GLY A 74 6.71 -12.50 -15.29
N ALA A 75 5.76 -13.37 -14.87
CA ALA A 75 5.48 -13.64 -13.47
C ALA A 75 6.69 -14.22 -12.72
N LYS A 76 7.39 -15.18 -13.34
CA LYS A 76 8.61 -15.78 -12.76
C LYS A 76 9.75 -14.75 -12.71
N VAL A 77 9.99 -14.02 -13.79
CA VAL A 77 11.02 -12.96 -13.83
C VAL A 77 10.77 -11.92 -12.74
N GLY A 78 9.53 -11.42 -12.63
CA GLY A 78 9.16 -10.45 -11.59
C GLY A 78 9.33 -10.99 -10.18
N ALA A 79 8.88 -12.22 -9.91
CA ALA A 79 9.03 -12.84 -8.60
C ALA A 79 10.51 -12.99 -8.20
N VAL A 80 11.36 -13.46 -9.12
CA VAL A 80 12.81 -13.60 -8.90
C VAL A 80 13.46 -12.24 -8.66
N ALA A 81 13.15 -11.23 -9.48
CA ALA A 81 13.72 -9.90 -9.35
C ALA A 81 13.38 -9.25 -8.00
N VAL A 82 12.13 -9.37 -7.55
CA VAL A 82 11.72 -8.88 -6.23
C VAL A 82 12.37 -9.68 -5.09
N ALA A 83 12.41 -11.01 -5.21
CA ALA A 83 13.03 -11.86 -4.19
C ALA A 83 14.53 -11.55 -4.02
N ILE A 84 15.30 -11.50 -5.11
CA ILE A 84 16.74 -11.24 -5.09
C ILE A 84 17.02 -9.81 -4.62
N SER A 85 16.32 -8.80 -5.15
CA SER A 85 16.57 -7.41 -4.77
C SER A 85 16.37 -7.13 -3.29
N VAL A 86 15.31 -7.69 -2.68
CA VAL A 86 15.07 -7.57 -1.24
C VAL A 86 16.07 -8.37 -0.42
N THR A 87 16.50 -9.53 -0.92
CA THR A 87 17.54 -10.34 -0.28
C THR A 87 18.86 -9.58 -0.23
N MET A 88 19.28 -8.96 -1.33
CA MET A 88 20.50 -8.14 -1.40
C MET A 88 20.45 -6.95 -0.45
N GLU A 89 19.31 -6.24 -0.37
CA GLU A 89 19.14 -5.16 0.60
C GLU A 89 19.18 -5.67 2.05
N ALA A 90 18.61 -6.84 2.33
CA ALA A 90 18.62 -7.44 3.65
C ALA A 90 20.02 -7.85 4.10
N ILE A 91 20.82 -8.40 3.18
CA ILE A 91 22.23 -8.74 3.41
C ILE A 91 23.03 -7.47 3.69
N PHE A 92 22.86 -6.43 2.87
CA PHE A 92 23.50 -5.13 3.10
C PHE A 92 23.12 -4.54 4.47
N ALA A 93 21.83 -4.50 4.80
CA ALA A 93 21.33 -3.98 6.07
C ALA A 93 21.89 -4.77 7.26
N HIS A 94 22.06 -6.09 7.12
CA HIS A 94 22.67 -6.92 8.14
C HIS A 94 24.11 -6.50 8.44
N PHE A 95 24.95 -6.36 7.41
CA PHE A 95 26.34 -5.94 7.60
C PHE A 95 26.46 -4.54 8.21
N MET A 96 25.64 -3.60 7.75
CA MET A 96 25.66 -2.23 8.30
C MET A 96 25.25 -2.18 9.77
N VAL A 97 24.29 -3.01 10.17
CA VAL A 97 23.84 -3.08 11.57
C VAL A 97 24.88 -3.69 12.48
N GLN A 98 25.71 -4.64 12.04
CA GLN A 98 26.74 -5.25 12.91
C GLN A 98 27.67 -4.19 13.52
N ASN A 99 28.06 -3.19 12.73
CA ASN A 99 28.90 -2.10 13.23
C ASN A 99 28.21 -1.30 14.36
N ILE A 100 26.88 -1.12 14.29
CA ILE A 100 26.09 -0.45 15.32
C ILE A 100 25.96 -1.34 16.57
N LEU A 101 25.69 -2.64 16.37
CA LEU A 101 25.56 -3.59 17.47
C LEU A 101 26.86 -3.70 18.27
N HIS A 102 28.00 -3.74 17.59
CA HIS A 102 29.30 -3.85 18.25
C HIS A 102 29.78 -2.56 18.92
N LYS A 103 29.46 -1.38 18.37
CA LYS A 103 30.01 -0.09 18.86
C LYS A 103 29.09 0.68 19.79
N THR A 104 27.77 0.48 19.68
CA THR A 104 26.78 1.40 20.29
C THR A 104 25.77 0.69 21.18
N LEU A 105 25.63 -0.63 21.08
CA LEU A 105 24.71 -1.37 21.94
C LEU A 105 25.32 -1.51 23.35
N PRO A 106 24.62 -1.08 24.42
CA PRO A 106 25.09 -1.34 25.78
C PRO A 106 25.13 -2.84 26.04
N GLN A 107 26.13 -3.30 26.79
CA GLN A 107 26.32 -4.73 27.09
C GLN A 107 25.20 -5.32 27.96
N THR A 108 24.50 -4.47 28.71
CA THR A 108 23.36 -4.83 29.55
C THR A 108 22.15 -3.96 29.23
N SER A 109 20.97 -4.54 29.36
CA SER A 109 19.69 -3.85 29.24
C SER A 109 18.97 -3.90 30.58
N ASP A 110 18.68 -2.75 31.16
CA ASP A 110 17.85 -2.63 32.38
C ASP A 110 16.36 -2.91 32.09
N GLY A 111 15.99 -3.05 30.81
CA GLY A 111 14.64 -3.40 30.39
C GLY A 111 14.27 -4.84 30.74
N LYS A 112 13.00 -5.06 31.10
CA LYS A 112 12.46 -6.39 31.33
C LYS A 112 12.72 -7.31 30.12
N PRO A 113 13.08 -8.59 30.33
CA PRO A 113 13.28 -9.53 29.24
C PRO A 113 12.07 -9.60 28.31
N ILE A 114 12.31 -9.53 27.00
CA ILE A 114 11.26 -9.70 26.01
C ILE A 114 10.89 -11.18 25.96
N THR A 115 9.76 -11.54 26.56
CA THR A 115 9.18 -12.88 26.44
C THR A 115 8.21 -12.94 25.27
N LEU A 116 7.96 -14.14 24.71
CA LEU A 116 6.97 -14.32 23.66
C LEU A 116 5.58 -13.80 24.08
N LYS A 117 5.21 -13.98 25.36
CA LYS A 117 3.96 -13.46 25.93
C LYS A 117 3.92 -11.92 25.94
N SER A 118 5.00 -11.27 26.37
CA SER A 118 5.09 -9.80 26.37
C SER A 118 5.04 -9.24 24.95
N PHE A 119 5.79 -9.88 24.04
CA PHE A 119 5.84 -9.49 22.63
C PHE A 119 4.47 -9.63 21.94
N THR A 120 3.77 -10.76 22.09
CA THR A 120 2.46 -10.95 21.44
C THR A 120 1.40 -10.03 22.01
N HIS A 121 1.38 -9.81 23.33
CA HIS A 121 0.45 -8.88 23.97
C HIS A 121 0.63 -7.44 23.48
N PHE A 122 1.88 -7.03 23.22
CA PHE A 122 2.20 -5.71 22.69
C PHE A 122 1.97 -5.59 21.17
N TYR A 123 2.48 -6.55 20.39
CA TYR A 123 2.55 -6.45 18.94
C TYR A 123 1.23 -6.81 18.25
N LEU A 124 0.49 -7.81 18.74
CA LEU A 124 -0.70 -8.30 18.06
C LEU A 124 -1.77 -7.20 17.90
N PRO A 125 -2.11 -6.40 18.93
CA PRO A 125 -3.04 -5.27 18.76
C PRO A 125 -2.55 -4.22 17.76
N LEU A 126 -1.24 -3.96 17.73
CA LEU A 126 -0.62 -3.00 16.81
C LEU A 126 -0.65 -3.49 15.36
N ALA A 127 -0.48 -4.80 15.15
CA ALA A 127 -0.46 -5.43 13.84
C ALA A 127 -1.85 -5.59 13.21
N ILE A 128 -2.93 -5.67 14.00
CA ILE A 128 -4.30 -5.88 13.47
C ILE A 128 -4.72 -4.77 12.50
N THR A 129 -4.44 -3.50 12.82
CA THR A 129 -4.87 -2.37 11.97
C THR A 129 -4.25 -2.41 10.56
N PRO A 130 -2.92 -2.54 10.40
CA PRO A 130 -2.32 -2.69 9.07
C PRO A 130 -2.70 -4.02 8.40
N LEU A 131 -2.90 -5.12 9.14
CA LEU A 131 -3.38 -6.38 8.58
C LEU A 131 -4.78 -6.25 7.98
N MET A 132 -5.70 -5.57 8.67
CA MET A 132 -7.05 -5.27 8.16
C MET A 132 -7.00 -4.49 6.84
N THR A 133 -6.08 -3.52 6.75
CA THR A 133 -5.89 -2.75 5.52
C THR A 133 -5.29 -3.61 4.40
N LEU A 134 -4.34 -4.50 4.73
CA LEU A 134 -3.70 -5.38 3.76
C LEU A 134 -4.67 -6.40 3.15
N LEU A 135 -5.63 -6.88 3.94
CA LEU A 135 -6.65 -7.84 3.50
C LEU A 135 -7.55 -7.30 2.39
N ILE A 136 -7.62 -5.98 2.21
CA ILE A 136 -8.50 -5.41 1.18
C ILE A 136 -8.07 -5.79 -0.24
N HIS A 137 -6.78 -5.96 -0.48
CA HIS A 137 -6.28 -6.29 -1.81
C HIS A 137 -6.60 -7.74 -2.21
N PRO A 138 -6.30 -8.77 -1.39
CA PRO A 138 -6.79 -10.12 -1.64
C PRO A 138 -8.32 -10.20 -1.71
N ALA A 139 -9.03 -9.45 -0.87
CA ALA A 139 -10.48 -9.41 -0.90
C ALA A 139 -11.00 -8.84 -2.23
N GLY A 140 -10.40 -7.76 -2.74
CA GLY A 140 -10.72 -7.20 -4.05
C GLY A 140 -10.51 -8.21 -5.18
N ALA A 141 -9.35 -8.88 -5.21
CA ALA A 141 -9.07 -9.94 -6.18
C ALA A 141 -10.06 -11.11 -6.08
N ALA A 142 -10.40 -11.54 -4.85
CA ALA A 142 -11.38 -12.59 -4.61
C ALA A 142 -12.82 -12.15 -4.97
N GLY A 143 -13.15 -10.87 -4.81
CA GLY A 143 -14.41 -10.31 -5.27
C GLY A 143 -14.49 -10.35 -6.79
N MET A 144 -13.48 -9.81 -7.48
CA MET A 144 -13.40 -9.79 -8.94
C MET A 144 -13.40 -11.18 -9.57
N SER A 145 -12.83 -12.19 -8.89
CA SER A 145 -12.85 -13.58 -9.38
C SER A 145 -14.24 -14.20 -9.47
N ARG A 146 -15.24 -13.53 -8.88
CA ARG A 146 -16.64 -13.95 -8.85
C ARG A 146 -17.56 -13.00 -9.61
N MET A 147 -17.00 -12.04 -10.35
CA MET A 147 -17.71 -11.03 -11.14
C MET A 147 -17.40 -11.21 -12.63
N PRO A 148 -18.20 -10.61 -13.54
CA PRO A 148 -17.96 -10.66 -14.98
C PRO A 148 -16.56 -10.18 -15.39
N ASP A 149 -16.09 -10.66 -16.55
CA ASP A 149 -14.78 -10.35 -17.13
C ASP A 149 -13.61 -10.57 -16.17
N THR A 150 -13.67 -11.70 -15.45
CA THR A 150 -12.74 -12.05 -14.38
C THR A 150 -11.27 -11.96 -14.82
N LEU A 151 -10.91 -12.59 -15.95
CA LEU A 151 -9.51 -12.67 -16.37
C LEU A 151 -8.97 -11.28 -16.72
N ALA A 152 -9.74 -10.49 -17.48
CA ALA A 152 -9.37 -9.14 -17.86
C ALA A 152 -9.29 -8.21 -16.63
N SER A 153 -10.25 -8.31 -15.71
CA SER A 153 -10.26 -7.56 -14.45
C SER A 153 -9.03 -7.87 -13.58
N LEU A 154 -8.69 -9.15 -13.41
CA LEU A 154 -7.51 -9.57 -12.63
C LEU A 154 -6.19 -9.21 -13.31
N ALA A 155 -6.13 -9.22 -14.64
CA ALA A 155 -4.95 -8.82 -15.40
C ALA A 155 -4.70 -7.30 -15.34
N SER A 156 -5.75 -6.49 -15.46
CA SER A 156 -5.67 -5.02 -15.37
C SER A 156 -5.45 -4.52 -13.94
N TRP A 157 -5.86 -5.28 -12.92
CA TRP A 157 -5.86 -4.85 -11.52
C TRP A 157 -4.52 -4.32 -11.00
N PRO A 158 -3.38 -5.04 -11.13
CA PRO A 158 -2.10 -4.57 -10.57
C PRO A 158 -1.62 -3.28 -11.20
N VAL A 159 -1.87 -3.10 -12.50
CA VAL A 159 -1.40 -1.94 -13.27
C VAL A 159 -2.22 -0.69 -12.92
N VAL A 160 -3.55 -0.82 -12.91
CA VAL A 160 -4.46 0.25 -12.49
C VAL A 160 -4.18 0.64 -11.05
N TYR A 161 -4.09 -0.35 -10.15
CA TYR A 161 -3.83 -0.09 -8.74
C TYR A 161 -2.44 0.53 -8.52
N GLY A 162 -1.43 0.12 -9.28
CA GLY A 162 -0.09 0.70 -9.21
C GLY A 162 -0.09 2.21 -9.49
N LEU A 163 -0.79 2.64 -10.54
CA LEU A 163 -0.96 4.07 -10.86
C LEU A 163 -1.72 4.83 -9.76
N ILE A 164 -2.81 4.25 -9.25
CA ILE A 164 -3.57 4.79 -8.11
C ILE A 164 -2.67 4.91 -6.87
N PHE A 165 -1.82 3.92 -6.63
CA PHE A 165 -0.93 3.90 -5.47
C PHE A 165 0.12 5.00 -5.54
N ILE A 166 0.73 5.23 -6.71
CA ILE A 166 1.72 6.30 -6.93
C ILE A 166 1.12 7.67 -6.58
N THR A 167 -0.06 7.97 -7.13
CA THR A 167 -0.74 9.26 -6.90
C THR A 167 -1.22 9.42 -5.45
N ARG A 168 -1.67 8.33 -4.80
CA ARG A 168 -2.01 8.32 -3.36
C ARG A 168 -0.79 8.43 -2.46
N GLY A 169 0.40 8.06 -2.96
CA GLY A 169 1.69 8.10 -2.25
C GLY A 169 1.97 9.45 -1.59
N PHE A 170 1.69 10.54 -2.29
CA PHE A 170 1.83 11.90 -1.77
C PHE A 170 0.93 12.15 -0.55
N GLY A 171 -0.29 11.61 -0.58
CA GLY A 171 -1.22 11.66 0.54
C GLY A 171 -0.72 10.85 1.75
N PHE A 172 -0.11 9.67 1.53
CA PHE A 172 0.49 8.90 2.63
C PHE A 172 1.62 9.68 3.32
N ALA A 173 2.54 10.24 2.54
CA ALA A 173 3.65 11.04 3.07
C ALA A 173 3.18 12.28 3.85
N PHE A 174 2.03 12.85 3.47
CA PHE A 174 1.47 14.01 4.17
C PHE A 174 1.13 13.72 5.64
N ASN A 175 0.89 12.46 6.04
CA ASN A 175 0.58 12.13 7.43
C ASN A 175 1.72 12.54 8.39
N GLU A 176 2.97 12.28 8.02
CA GLU A 176 4.16 12.64 8.83
C GLU A 176 4.32 14.16 8.96
N VAL A 177 4.02 14.90 7.89
CA VAL A 177 4.03 16.37 7.88
C VAL A 177 2.97 16.92 8.85
N VAL A 178 1.78 16.33 8.87
CA VAL A 178 0.72 16.74 9.79
C VAL A 178 1.12 16.50 11.24
N VAL A 179 1.62 15.31 11.56
CA VAL A 179 2.00 14.95 12.93
C VAL A 179 3.11 15.86 13.45
N SER A 180 4.10 16.18 12.62
CA SER A 180 5.25 17.02 13.01
C SER A 180 4.91 18.52 13.12
N MET A 181 3.96 19.03 12.33
CA MET A 181 3.67 20.46 12.23
C MET A 181 2.39 20.89 12.97
N ALA A 182 1.55 19.95 13.42
CA ALA A 182 0.27 20.26 14.06
C ALA A 182 0.39 21.09 15.34
N GLY A 183 1.49 20.95 16.08
CA GLY A 183 1.75 21.69 17.33
C GLY A 183 2.37 23.07 17.15
N LYS A 184 2.75 23.48 15.92
CA LYS A 184 3.41 24.78 15.69
C LYS A 184 2.39 25.92 15.63
N PRO A 185 2.77 27.16 16.02
CA PRO A 185 1.93 28.34 15.84
C PRO A 185 1.47 28.46 14.37
N SER A 186 0.16 28.68 14.16
CA SER A 186 -0.47 28.70 12.82
C SER A 186 -0.36 27.40 11.99
N GLY A 187 0.24 26.34 12.51
CA GLY A 187 0.48 25.08 11.80
C GLY A 187 -0.81 24.47 11.28
N LYS A 188 -1.88 24.50 12.08
CA LYS A 188 -3.21 24.01 11.66
C LYS A 188 -3.76 24.71 10.41
N ILE A 189 -3.66 26.03 10.32
CA ILE A 189 -4.19 26.79 9.17
C ILE A 189 -3.36 26.50 7.93
N GLN A 190 -2.03 26.52 8.06
CA GLN A 190 -1.11 26.21 6.97
C GLN A 190 -1.30 24.79 6.45
N LEU A 191 -1.43 23.80 7.34
CA LEU A 191 -1.65 22.42 6.95
C LEU A 191 -3.03 22.20 6.31
N GLN A 192 -4.07 22.90 6.75
CA GLN A 192 -5.37 22.85 6.06
C GLN A 192 -5.30 23.42 4.65
N ARG A 193 -4.61 24.55 4.46
CA ARG A 193 -4.38 25.14 3.13
C ARG A 193 -3.59 24.18 2.25
N PHE A 194 -2.51 23.63 2.78
CA PHE A 194 -1.68 22.66 2.08
C PHE A 194 -2.46 21.39 1.72
N ALA A 195 -3.27 20.85 2.64
CA ALA A 195 -4.11 19.69 2.39
C ALA A 195 -5.09 19.92 1.23
N ARG A 196 -5.71 21.11 1.15
CA ARG A 196 -6.60 21.45 0.02
C ARG A 196 -5.85 21.52 -1.30
N ILE A 197 -4.69 22.17 -1.31
CA ILE A 197 -3.85 22.28 -2.51
C ILE A 197 -3.38 20.90 -2.94
N LEU A 198 -2.85 20.09 -2.02
CA LEU A 198 -2.36 18.74 -2.31
C LEU A 198 -3.47 17.81 -2.79
N ALA A 199 -4.65 17.85 -2.16
CA ALA A 199 -5.81 17.09 -2.61
C ALA A 199 -6.23 17.51 -4.03
N LEU A 200 -6.32 18.81 -4.31
CA LEU A 200 -6.66 19.31 -5.64
C LEU A 200 -5.62 18.88 -6.68
N VAL A 201 -4.33 19.10 -6.41
CA VAL A 201 -3.22 18.74 -7.32
C VAL A 201 -3.22 17.25 -7.61
N THR A 202 -3.33 16.39 -6.60
CA THR A 202 -3.30 14.93 -6.79
C THR A 202 -4.55 14.40 -7.50
N MET A 203 -5.74 14.97 -7.25
CA MET A 203 -6.95 14.66 -8.00
C MET A 203 -6.84 15.14 -9.45
N THR A 204 -6.32 16.35 -9.69
CA THR A 204 -6.10 16.87 -11.05
C THR A 204 -5.09 16.03 -11.80
N MET A 205 -4.01 15.59 -11.15
CA MET A 205 -3.04 14.67 -11.75
C MET A 205 -3.73 13.36 -12.17
N MET A 206 -4.56 12.78 -11.30
CA MET A 206 -5.31 11.57 -11.67
C MET A 206 -6.34 11.84 -12.76
N ALA A 207 -7.05 12.97 -12.71
CA ALA A 207 -8.03 13.36 -13.72
C ALA A 207 -7.38 13.59 -15.09
N MET A 208 -6.18 14.18 -15.14
CA MET A 208 -5.42 14.31 -16.38
C MET A 208 -5.11 12.92 -16.95
N VAL A 209 -4.66 11.96 -16.14
CA VAL A 209 -4.41 10.60 -16.63
C VAL A 209 -5.72 9.90 -17.06
N ALA A 210 -6.81 10.13 -16.33
CA ALA A 210 -8.10 9.49 -16.57
C ALA A 210 -8.87 10.02 -17.79
N LEU A 211 -8.78 11.33 -18.05
CA LEU A 211 -9.63 12.04 -19.01
C LEU A 211 -8.89 12.45 -20.28
N THR A 212 -7.59 12.19 -20.38
CA THR A 212 -6.77 12.46 -21.56
C THR A 212 -6.14 11.18 -22.10
N PRO A 213 -5.54 11.18 -23.30
CA PRO A 213 -4.84 10.02 -23.86
C PRO A 213 -3.64 9.54 -23.02
N LEU A 214 -3.25 10.27 -21.96
CA LEU A 214 -2.18 9.86 -21.06
C LEU A 214 -2.43 8.51 -20.39
N GLY A 215 -3.68 8.19 -20.04
CA GLY A 215 -4.05 6.89 -19.49
C GLY A 215 -3.79 5.76 -20.49
N GLU A 216 -4.21 5.95 -21.74
CA GLU A 216 -3.97 4.98 -22.82
C GLU A 216 -2.48 4.79 -23.09
N ILE A 217 -1.70 5.87 -23.14
CA ILE A 217 -0.23 5.81 -23.29
C ILE A 217 0.41 5.04 -22.14
N TRP A 218 -0.02 5.29 -20.90
CA TRP A 218 0.48 4.60 -19.72
C TRP A 218 0.17 3.10 -19.76
N PHE A 219 -1.07 2.74 -20.07
CA PHE A 219 -1.51 1.35 -20.07
C PHE A 219 -0.98 0.56 -21.28
N SER A 220 -0.91 1.17 -22.46
CA SER A 220 -0.40 0.53 -23.66
C SER A 220 1.13 0.48 -23.68
N ARG A 221 1.82 1.64 -23.61
CA ARG A 221 3.26 1.72 -23.86
C ARG A 221 4.12 1.43 -22.63
N VAL A 222 3.74 1.96 -21.47
CA VAL A 222 4.53 1.79 -20.24
C VAL A 222 4.24 0.43 -19.61
N SER A 223 2.96 0.05 -19.57
CA SER A 223 2.54 -1.19 -18.91
C SER A 223 2.48 -2.40 -19.86
N GLY A 224 2.50 -2.17 -21.18
CA GLY A 224 2.51 -3.24 -22.18
C GLY A 224 1.20 -4.01 -22.28
N LEU A 225 0.06 -3.41 -21.94
CA LEU A 225 -1.24 -4.08 -22.00
C LEU A 225 -1.73 -4.24 -23.44
N SER A 226 -2.49 -5.30 -23.71
CA SER A 226 -3.20 -5.46 -24.98
C SER A 226 -4.19 -4.30 -25.20
N PRO A 227 -4.65 -4.04 -26.43
CA PRO A 227 -5.62 -2.98 -26.70
C PRO A 227 -6.90 -3.08 -25.85
N GLU A 228 -7.42 -4.30 -25.67
CA GLU A 228 -8.63 -4.56 -24.87
C GLU A 228 -8.40 -4.22 -23.38
N LEU A 229 -7.27 -4.67 -22.83
CA LEU A 229 -6.90 -4.39 -21.44
C LEU A 229 -6.54 -2.91 -21.22
N THR A 230 -5.98 -2.26 -22.24
CA THR A 230 -5.68 -0.82 -22.22
C THR A 230 -6.97 -0.01 -22.11
N HIS A 231 -7.97 -0.32 -22.93
CA HIS A 231 -9.27 0.33 -22.86
C HIS A 231 -9.95 0.08 -21.50
N LEU A 232 -10.01 -1.19 -21.06
CA LEU A 232 -10.58 -1.55 -19.76
C LEU A 232 -9.91 -0.77 -18.61
N SER A 233 -8.58 -0.70 -18.61
CA SER A 233 -7.80 -0.02 -17.57
C SER A 233 -7.98 1.49 -17.60
N SER A 234 -8.03 2.09 -18.79
CA SER A 234 -8.22 3.55 -18.98
C SER A 234 -9.58 3.98 -18.43
N VAL A 235 -10.65 3.26 -18.76
CA VAL A 235 -11.98 3.49 -18.20
C VAL A 235 -11.99 3.28 -16.68
N THR A 236 -11.31 2.24 -16.19
CA THR A 236 -11.27 1.95 -14.75
C THR A 236 -10.69 3.11 -13.94
N VAL A 237 -9.64 3.77 -14.43
CA VAL A 237 -8.97 4.88 -13.73
C VAL A 237 -9.89 6.08 -13.55
N MET A 238 -10.86 6.30 -14.44
CA MET A 238 -11.86 7.36 -14.29
C MET A 238 -12.64 7.27 -12.98
N PHE A 239 -12.94 6.05 -12.54
CA PHE A 239 -13.62 5.85 -11.25
C PHE A 239 -12.72 6.19 -10.06
N ALA A 240 -11.39 6.15 -10.22
CA ALA A 240 -10.43 6.36 -9.14
C ALA A 240 -10.00 7.82 -8.93
N ILE A 241 -10.53 8.79 -9.69
CA ILE A 241 -10.12 10.22 -9.65
C ILE A 241 -10.15 10.80 -8.23
N LEU A 242 -11.13 10.42 -7.42
CA LEU A 242 -11.29 10.94 -6.05
C LEU A 242 -10.30 10.31 -5.05
N MET A 243 -9.67 9.18 -5.37
CA MET A 243 -8.87 8.42 -4.42
C MET A 243 -7.68 9.19 -3.83
N PRO A 244 -6.85 9.87 -4.65
CA PRO A 244 -5.73 10.64 -4.13
C PRO A 244 -6.20 11.80 -3.24
N GLY A 245 -7.31 12.46 -3.61
CA GLY A 245 -7.87 13.58 -2.86
C GLY A 245 -8.36 13.19 -1.47
N TYR A 246 -9.20 12.14 -1.37
CA TYR A 246 -9.65 11.71 -0.05
C TYR A 246 -8.49 11.13 0.77
N GLN A 247 -7.47 10.52 0.16
CA GLN A 247 -6.29 10.03 0.87
C GLN A 247 -5.57 11.15 1.63
N VAL A 248 -5.43 12.33 1.01
CA VAL A 248 -4.85 13.51 1.67
C VAL A 248 -5.67 13.91 2.90
N TYR A 249 -7.00 13.89 2.80
CA TYR A 249 -7.87 14.18 3.94
C TYR A 249 -7.84 13.10 5.02
N GLN A 250 -7.72 11.83 4.66
CA GLN A 250 -7.51 10.75 5.62
C GLN A 250 -6.21 10.97 6.39
N SER A 251 -5.12 11.33 5.71
CA SER A 251 -3.84 11.65 6.33
C SER A 251 -3.89 12.90 7.20
N TRP A 252 -4.65 13.92 6.78
CA TRP A 252 -4.93 15.12 7.57
C TRP A 252 -5.63 14.79 8.88
N TYR A 253 -6.81 14.16 8.83
CA TYR A 253 -7.57 13.85 10.04
C TYR A 253 -6.86 12.81 10.90
N GLY A 254 -6.27 11.79 10.28
CA GLY A 254 -5.48 10.77 10.98
C GLY A 254 -4.28 11.38 11.71
N GLY A 255 -3.51 12.24 11.04
CA GLY A 255 -2.37 12.92 11.65
C GLY A 255 -2.77 13.83 12.81
N MET A 256 -3.89 14.56 12.68
CA MET A 256 -4.43 15.36 13.79
C MET A 256 -4.90 14.49 14.97
N LEU A 257 -5.50 13.32 14.71
CA LEU A 257 -5.88 12.37 15.77
C LEU A 257 -4.65 11.81 16.49
N VAL A 258 -3.56 11.52 15.76
CA VAL A 258 -2.28 11.10 16.35
C VAL A 258 -1.70 12.21 17.22
N HIS A 259 -1.68 13.45 16.74
CA HIS A 259 -1.19 14.61 17.50
C HIS A 259 -1.92 14.81 18.84
N HIS A 260 -3.23 14.53 18.87
CA HIS A 260 -4.03 14.58 20.11
C HIS A 260 -4.03 13.25 20.90
N HIS A 261 -3.19 12.28 20.56
CA HIS A 261 -3.12 10.94 21.18
C HIS A 261 -4.46 10.17 21.17
N LYS A 262 -5.33 10.40 20.18
CA LYS A 262 -6.63 9.73 20.00
C LYS A 262 -6.62 8.75 18.83
N THR A 263 -5.65 7.83 18.82
CA THR A 263 -5.43 6.85 17.73
C THR A 263 -6.58 5.87 17.53
N ARG A 264 -7.40 5.60 18.55
CA ARG A 264 -8.58 4.73 18.45
C ARG A 264 -9.55 5.14 17.33
N GLY A 265 -9.70 6.46 17.09
CA GLY A 265 -10.56 6.95 16.00
C GLY A 265 -10.06 6.55 14.61
N ILE A 266 -8.76 6.27 14.46
CA ILE A 266 -8.15 5.82 13.20
C ILE A 266 -8.52 4.36 12.95
N SER A 267 -8.35 3.49 13.95
CA SER A 267 -8.73 2.07 13.85
C SER A 267 -10.22 1.89 13.59
N GLU A 268 -11.08 2.67 14.26
CA GLU A 268 -12.54 2.66 14.01
C GLU A 268 -12.86 3.07 12.56
N ALA A 269 -12.17 4.08 12.01
CA ALA A 269 -12.37 4.49 10.62
C ALA A 269 -11.91 3.41 9.61
N VAL A 270 -10.77 2.76 9.88
CA VAL A 270 -10.29 1.63 9.07
C VAL A 270 -11.28 0.48 9.11
N LEU A 271 -11.89 0.20 10.27
CA LEU A 271 -12.93 -0.82 10.36
C LEU A 271 -14.14 -0.47 9.49
N VAL A 272 -14.60 0.79 9.49
CA VAL A 272 -15.67 1.26 8.59
C VAL A 272 -15.30 1.02 7.13
N TYR A 273 -14.07 1.36 6.73
CA TYR A 273 -13.58 1.11 5.37
C TYR A 273 -13.64 -0.37 5.02
N VAL A 274 -13.03 -1.23 5.84
CA VAL A 274 -12.91 -2.66 5.58
C VAL A 274 -14.29 -3.32 5.55
N SER A 275 -15.16 -3.05 6.53
CA SER A 275 -16.50 -3.60 6.58
C SER A 275 -17.33 -3.23 5.35
N MET A 276 -17.32 -1.94 4.96
CA MET A 276 -18.10 -1.49 3.82
C MET A 276 -17.54 -2.01 2.49
N ALA A 277 -16.21 -2.11 2.38
CA ALA A 277 -15.59 -2.63 1.18
C ALA A 277 -15.81 -4.14 1.03
N LEU A 278 -15.69 -4.93 2.12
CA LEU A 278 -16.01 -6.37 2.09
C LEU A 278 -17.48 -6.61 1.76
N PHE A 279 -18.39 -5.83 2.34
CA PHE A 279 -19.81 -5.90 2.04
C PHE A 279 -20.11 -5.54 0.58
N GLY A 280 -19.51 -4.44 0.08
CA GLY A 280 -19.68 -4.01 -1.31
C GLY A 280 -19.11 -5.01 -2.31
N LEU A 281 -17.97 -5.64 -2.02
CA LEU A 281 -17.40 -6.71 -2.84
C LEU A 281 -18.29 -7.95 -2.85
N TRP A 282 -18.79 -8.37 -1.68
CA TRP A 282 -19.75 -9.46 -1.56
C TRP A 282 -21.02 -9.18 -2.38
N LEU A 283 -21.56 -7.96 -2.31
CA LEU A 283 -22.71 -7.53 -3.09
C LEU A 283 -22.44 -7.61 -4.59
N GLY A 284 -21.24 -7.21 -5.03
CA GLY A 284 -20.84 -7.35 -6.44
C GLY A 284 -20.84 -8.79 -6.93
N THR A 285 -20.53 -9.77 -6.08
CA THR A 285 -20.62 -11.20 -6.47
C THR A 285 -22.04 -11.68 -6.76
N LYS A 286 -23.05 -10.89 -6.39
CA LYS A 286 -24.48 -11.19 -6.60
C LYS A 286 -25.11 -10.29 -7.67
N LEU A 287 -24.69 -9.03 -7.73
CA LEU A 287 -25.37 -8.00 -8.52
C LEU A 287 -24.56 -7.48 -9.71
N ALA A 288 -23.24 -7.71 -9.77
CA ALA A 288 -22.42 -7.10 -10.81
C ALA A 288 -22.73 -7.70 -12.18
N THR A 289 -23.16 -6.85 -13.11
CA THR A 289 -23.41 -7.18 -14.52
C THR A 289 -22.31 -6.70 -15.45
N PHE A 290 -21.35 -5.94 -14.93
CA PHE A 290 -20.24 -5.31 -15.65
C PHE A 290 -18.88 -5.79 -15.11
N PRO A 291 -17.74 -5.47 -15.77
CA PRO A 291 -16.43 -5.95 -15.36
C PRO A 291 -16.16 -5.76 -13.86
N GLY A 292 -15.70 -6.81 -13.19
CA GLY A 292 -15.48 -6.81 -11.74
C GLY A 292 -14.53 -5.71 -11.26
N ILE A 293 -13.58 -5.28 -12.09
CA ILE A 293 -12.65 -4.19 -11.76
C ILE A 293 -13.35 -2.84 -11.58
N TYR A 294 -14.37 -2.54 -12.40
CA TYR A 294 -15.16 -1.30 -12.27
C TYR A 294 -15.92 -1.29 -10.95
N TRP A 295 -16.57 -2.41 -10.61
CA TRP A 295 -17.29 -2.55 -9.34
C TRP A 295 -16.35 -2.36 -8.15
N THR A 296 -15.21 -3.06 -8.18
CA THR A 296 -14.22 -3.08 -7.10
C THR A 296 -13.66 -1.69 -6.82
N ILE A 297 -13.27 -0.95 -7.85
CA ILE A 297 -12.77 0.42 -7.68
C ILE A 297 -13.84 1.35 -7.09
N ASN A 298 -15.08 1.30 -7.60
CA ASN A 298 -16.16 2.11 -7.06
C ASN A 298 -16.45 1.79 -5.59
N VAL A 299 -16.48 0.51 -5.22
CA VAL A 299 -16.62 0.07 -3.82
C VAL A 299 -15.49 0.65 -2.95
N PHE A 300 -14.25 0.65 -3.43
CA PHE A 300 -13.12 1.21 -2.69
C PHE A 300 -13.19 2.73 -2.57
N VAL A 301 -13.67 3.44 -3.60
CA VAL A 301 -13.89 4.90 -3.54
C VAL A 301 -14.95 5.24 -2.51
N ILE A 302 -16.11 4.60 -2.58
CA ILE A 302 -17.22 4.83 -1.64
C ILE A 302 -16.77 4.51 -0.21
N SER A 303 -16.05 3.40 -0.03
CA SER A 303 -15.45 3.00 1.24
C SER A 303 -14.45 4.04 1.77
N GLY A 304 -13.55 4.53 0.92
CA GLY A 304 -12.58 5.55 1.27
C GLY A 304 -13.22 6.88 1.64
N ILE A 305 -14.28 7.29 0.95
CA ILE A 305 -15.04 8.51 1.25
C ILE A 305 -15.73 8.39 2.61
N CYS A 306 -16.43 7.28 2.89
CA CYS A 306 -17.06 7.05 4.19
C CYS A 306 -16.06 7.00 5.34
N GLN A 307 -14.90 6.35 5.15
CA GLN A 307 -13.79 6.40 6.09
C GLN A 307 -13.34 7.84 6.37
N THR A 308 -13.25 8.66 5.33
CA THR A 308 -12.85 10.07 5.44
C THR A 308 -13.87 10.89 6.24
N PHE A 309 -15.17 10.69 5.98
CA PHE A 309 -16.23 11.33 6.76
C PHE A 309 -16.22 10.89 8.22
N PHE A 310 -15.98 9.60 8.48
CA PHE A 310 -15.88 9.09 9.84
C PHE A 310 -14.67 9.68 10.59
N LEU A 311 -13.51 9.78 9.94
CA LEU A 311 -12.33 10.45 10.51
C LEU A 311 -12.62 11.93 10.82
N ARG A 312 -13.30 12.64 9.91
CA ARG A 312 -13.72 14.03 10.13
C ARG A 312 -14.64 14.14 11.35
N TYR A 313 -15.59 13.23 11.49
CA TYR A 313 -16.50 13.18 12.62
C TYR A 313 -15.76 12.98 13.95
N ARG A 314 -14.84 12.00 14.01
CA ARG A 314 -14.00 11.76 15.20
C ARG A 314 -13.13 12.97 15.55
N TYR A 315 -12.54 13.61 14.54
CA TYR A 315 -11.75 14.82 14.74
C TYR A 315 -12.59 15.99 15.30
N LYS A 316 -13.80 16.23 14.76
CA LYS A 316 -14.69 17.29 15.26
C LYS A 316 -15.08 17.09 16.72
N ARG A 317 -15.31 15.85 17.16
CA ARG A 317 -15.63 15.55 18.57
C ARG A 317 -14.52 15.94 19.55
N ILE A 318 -13.24 15.87 19.16
CA ILE A 318 -12.13 16.33 20.01
C ILE A 318 -12.20 17.83 20.23
N LYS A 319 -12.49 18.60 19.17
CA LYS A 319 -12.58 20.06 19.22
C LYS A 319 -13.71 20.55 20.13
N LEU A 320 -14.80 19.78 20.26
CA LEU A 320 -15.93 20.11 21.14
C LEU A 320 -15.66 19.82 22.63
N ILE A 321 -14.65 19.01 22.95
CA ILE A 321 -14.31 18.63 24.34
C ILE A 321 -13.19 19.53 24.90
N HIS A 322 -12.36 20.12 24.03
CA HIS A 322 -11.17 20.90 24.43
C HIS A 322 -11.19 22.34 23.89
N GLY A 323 -12.31 22.79 23.32
CA GLY A 323 -12.52 24.16 22.86
C GLY A 323 -13.70 24.77 23.60
#